data_AF-Q04379-F1
#
_entry.id   AF-Q04379-F1
#
_cell.length_a   1.000
_cell.length_b   1.000
_cell.length_c   1.000
_cell.angle_alpha   90.00
_cell.angle_beta   90.00
_cell.angle_gamma   90.00
#
_symmetry.space_group_name_H-M   'P 1'
#
loop_
_entity.id
_entity.type
_entity.pdbx_description
1 polymer ?
#
loop_
_entity_poly.entity_id
_entity_poly.type
_entity_poly.pdbx_seq_one_letter_code
_entity_poly.pdbx_strand_id
1 'polypeptide(L)' 'MSEDLKTIKELADELGLAKQTVQYHLKFLPTENRQKNNSGSIVLNLEEQKFIKKRLTKIKKVQPTENRQEKMKN' A
#
# COMPACT_ATOMS: atom_id res chain seq x y z
N MET A 1 21.48 -2.11 -10.46
CA MET A 1 20.22 -1.40 -10.13
C MET A 1 19.58 -2.20 -9.01
N SER A 2 19.54 -1.66 -7.80
CA SER A 2 18.94 -2.36 -6.66
C SER A 2 17.43 -2.40 -6.89
N GLU A 3 16.90 -3.60 -7.13
CA GLU A 3 15.46 -3.83 -7.10
C GLU A 3 15.02 -3.67 -5.63
N ASP A 4 14.73 -2.43 -5.21
CA ASP A 4 14.22 -2.13 -3.87
C ASP A 4 12.77 -2.63 -3.76
N LEU A 5 12.64 -3.96 -3.67
CA LEU A 5 11.39 -4.66 -3.45
C LEU A 5 10.96 -4.42 -2.00
N LYS A 6 9.72 -3.96 -1.83
CA LYS A 6 9.13 -3.74 -0.51
C LYS A 6 7.87 -4.56 -0.34
N THR A 7 7.71 -5.15 0.81
CA THR A 7 6.44 -5.78 1.18
C THR A 7 5.35 -4.73 1.37
N ILE A 8 4.09 -5.16 1.33
CA ILE A 8 2.93 -4.31 1.66
C ILE A 8 3.11 -3.66 3.03
N LYS A 9 3.71 -4.38 3.99
CA LYS A 9 3.95 -3.90 5.35
C LYS A 9 4.97 -2.76 5.35
N GLU A 10 6.14 -2.96 4.75
CA GLU A 10 7.19 -1.94 4.69
C GLU A 10 6.74 -0.69 3.94
N LEU A 11 6.01 -0.86 2.83
CA LEU A 11 5.44 0.28 2.10
C LEU A 11 4.39 1.03 2.92
N ALA A 12 3.60 0.34 3.73
CA ALA A 12 2.62 0.97 4.62
C ALA A 12 3.30 1.74 5.75
N ASP A 13 4.30 1.14 6.39
CA ASP A 13 5.09 1.75 7.47
C ASP A 13 5.82 3.00 6.96
N GLU A 14 6.46 2.95 5.78
CA GLU A 14 7.12 4.11 5.15
C GLU A 14 6.14 5.26 4.84
N LEU A 15 4.91 4.92 4.46
CA LEU A 15 3.89 5.90 4.12
C LEU A 15 3.11 6.40 5.34
N GLY A 16 3.31 5.81 6.52
CA GLY A 16 2.52 6.07 7.72
C GLY A 16 1.04 5.70 7.53
N LEU A 17 0.76 4.65 6.76
CA LEU A 17 -0.59 4.21 6.43
C LEU A 17 -0.88 2.83 6.98
N ALA A 18 -2.17 2.52 7.12
CA ALA A 18 -2.58 1.16 7.43
C ALA A 18 -2.26 0.21 6.27
N LYS A 19 -1.79 -1.01 6.60
CA LYS A 19 -1.56 -2.11 5.64
C LYS A 19 -2.75 -2.35 4.71
N GLN A 20 -3.98 -2.22 5.24
CA GLN A 20 -5.22 -2.37 4.48
C GLN A 20 -5.36 -1.33 3.35
N THR A 21 -4.91 -0.09 3.56
CA THR A 21 -4.97 0.97 2.55
C THR A 21 -4.09 0.62 1.35
N VAL A 22 -2.85 0.17 1.62
CA VAL A 22 -1.93 -0.30 0.58
C VAL A 22 -2.48 -1.55 -0.11
N GLN A 23 -3.01 -2.50 0.67
CA GLN A 23 -3.61 -3.73 0.15
C GLN A 23 -4.84 -3.47 -0.74
N TYR A 24 -5.66 -2.47 -0.41
CA TYR A 24 -6.80 -2.06 -1.21
C TYR A 24 -6.35 -1.57 -2.59
N HIS A 25 -5.35 -0.69 -2.64
CA HIS A 25 -4.81 -0.21 -3.91
C HIS A 25 -4.14 -1.32 -4.73
N LEU A 26 -3.52 -2.30 -4.06
CA LEU A 26 -2.93 -3.46 -4.72
C LEU A 26 -3.96 -4.36 -5.42
N LYS A 27 -5.24 -4.35 -5.04
CA LYS A 27 -6.30 -5.09 -5.76
C LYS A 27 -6.57 -4.55 -7.17
N PHE A 28 -6.18 -3.30 -7.44
CA PHE A 28 -6.34 -2.67 -8.76
C PHE A 28 -5.13 -2.89 -9.68
N LEU A 29 -4.08 -3.52 -9.17
CA LEU A 29 -2.94 -3.94 -9.98
C LEU A 29 -3.17 -5.37 -10.48
N PRO A 30 -2.73 -5.68 -11.71
CA PRO A 30 -2.81 -7.03 -12.25
C PRO A 30 -2.08 -8.02 -11.33
N THR A 31 -2.74 -9.13 -11.02
CA THR A 31 -2.20 -10.16 -10.11
C THR A 31 -1.18 -11.09 -10.76
N GLU A 32 -1.10 -11.09 -12.09
CA GLU A 32 -0.32 -12.06 -12.87
C GLU A 32 1.19 -11.94 -12.67
N ASN A 33 1.69 -10.72 -12.42
CA ASN A 33 3.12 -10.44 -12.23
C ASN A 33 3.49 -10.20 -10.76
N ARG A 34 2.74 -10.74 -9.81
CA ARG A 34 3.05 -10.54 -8.38
C ARG A 34 4.30 -11.31 -7.98
N GLN A 35 5.32 -10.55 -7.64
CA GLN A 35 6.54 -11.11 -7.08
C GLN A 35 6.32 -11.49 -5.62
N LYS A 36 6.90 -12.63 -5.23
CA LYS A 36 6.93 -13.10 -3.84
C LYS A 36 8.38 -13.22 -3.41
N ASN A 37 8.65 -12.90 -2.15
CA ASN A 37 9.95 -13.19 -1.56
C ASN A 37 10.06 -14.66 -1.17
N ASN A 38 11.24 -15.08 -0.71
CA ASN A 38 11.52 -16.44 -0.25
C ASN A 38 10.63 -16.89 0.93
N SER A 39 10.06 -15.94 1.67
CA SER A 39 9.10 -16.17 2.76
C SER A 39 7.65 -16.29 2.29
N GLY A 40 7.38 -16.25 0.98
CA GLY A 40 6.05 -16.31 0.38
C GLY A 40 5.23 -15.02 0.50
N SER A 41 5.82 -13.94 1.01
CA SER A 41 5.18 -12.63 1.11
C SER A 41 5.23 -11.89 -0.21
N ILE A 42 4.12 -11.24 -0.56
CA ILE A 42 4.03 -10.40 -1.76
C ILE A 42 4.93 -9.18 -1.58
N VAL A 43 5.83 -8.98 -2.53
CA VAL A 43 6.69 -7.81 -2.63
C VAL A 43 6.33 -6.99 -3.85
N LEU A 44 6.50 -5.68 -3.72
CA LEU A 44 6.11 -4.67 -4.69
C LEU A 44 7.38 -4.11 -5.34
N ASN A 45 7.39 -4.07 -6.66
CA ASN A 45 8.47 -3.43 -7.40
C ASN A 45 8.36 -1.89 -7.36
N LEU A 46 9.38 -1.19 -7.86
CA LEU A 46 9.40 0.27 -7.86
C LEU A 46 8.24 0.90 -8.65
N GLU A 47 7.75 0.26 -9.70
CA GLU A 47 6.62 0.78 -10.49
C GLU A 47 5.30 0.65 -9.73
N GLU A 48 5.04 -0.50 -9.12
CA GLU A 48 3.87 -0.73 -8.27
C GLU A 48 3.87 0.21 -7.06
N GLN A 49 5.03 0.37 -6.41
CA GLN A 49 5.20 1.34 -5.33
C GLN A 49 4.90 2.76 -5.79
N LYS A 50 5.44 3.20 -6.95
CA LYS A 50 5.16 4.53 -7.52
C LYS A 50 3.69 4.71 -7.85
N PHE A 51 3.03 3.68 -8.41
CA PHE A 51 1.61 3.71 -8.73
C PHE A 51 0.75 3.90 -7.48
N ILE A 52 1.01 3.12 -6.43
CA ILE A 52 0.32 3.22 -5.14
C ILE A 52 0.57 4.61 -4.53
N LYS A 53 1.82 5.08 -4.48
CA LYS A 53 2.17 6.43 -4.01
C LYS A 53 1.42 7.52 -4.77
N LYS A 54 1.35 7.44 -6.11
CA LYS A 54 0.63 8.40 -6.95
C LYS A 54 -0.89 8.41 -6.71
N ARG A 55 -1.49 7.24 -6.46
CA ARG A 55 -2.91 7.14 -6.07
C ARG A 55 -3.16 7.77 -4.70
N LEU A 56 -2.27 7.54 -3.74
CA LEU A 56 -2.38 8.06 -2.38
C LEU A 56 -2.15 9.57 -2.28
N THR A 57 -1.21 10.14 -3.05
CA THR A 57 -0.99 11.59 -3.09
C THR A 57 -2.16 12.35 -3.70
N LYS A 58 -2.91 11.74 -4.62
CA LYS A 58 -4.19 12.29 -5.10
C LYS A 58 -5.24 12.37 -3.99
N ILE A 59 -5.27 11.39 -3.09
CA ILE A 59 -6.22 11.37 -1.95
C ILE A 59 -5.83 12.45 -0.92
N LYS A 60 -4.54 12.66 -0.64
CA LYS A 60 -4.11 13.73 0.29
C LYS A 60 -4.50 15.16 -0.16
N LYS A 61 -4.70 15.40 -1.46
CA LYS A 61 -5.21 16.68 -1.97
C LYS A 61 -6.73 16.84 -1.83
N VAL A 62 -7.44 15.77 -1.51
CA VAL A 62 -8.90 15.72 -1.37
C VAL A 62 -9.24 15.03 -0.04
N GLN A 63 -9.10 15.80 1.04
CA GLN A 63 -9.60 15.57 2.40
C GLN A 63 -8.85 14.54 3.29
N PRO A 64 -8.60 14.89 4.57
CA PRO A 64 -8.27 13.92 5.60
C PRO A 64 -9.55 13.17 5.96
N THR A 65 -9.64 11.88 5.63
CA THR A 65 -10.64 11.03 6.28
C THR A 65 -10.10 10.58 7.64
N GLU A 66 -10.03 11.52 8.58
CA GLU A 66 -10.45 11.23 9.94
C GLU A 66 -11.88 10.73 9.84
N ASN A 67 -12.10 9.42 9.98
CA ASN A 67 -13.38 8.80 10.38
C ASN A 67 -13.29 7.29 10.16
N ARG A 68 -12.57 6.58 11.04
CA ARG A 68 -12.89 5.17 11.31
C ARG A 68 -12.32 4.63 12.63
N GLN A 69 -12.34 5.41 13.72
CA GLN A 69 -12.06 4.88 15.06
C GLN A 69 -13.08 5.25 16.17
N GLU A 70 -14.11 6.06 15.91
CA GLU A 70 -15.21 6.21 16.87
C GLU A 70 -16.43 5.43 16.40
N LYS A 71 -16.57 4.16 16.80
CA LYS A 71 -17.87 3.47 17.05
C LYS A 71 -17.61 2.08 17.63
N MET A 72 -16.98 1.98 18.80
CA MET A 72 -17.15 0.81 19.71
C MET A 72 -16.97 1.26 21.16
N LYS A 73 -17.77 2.23 21.60
CA LYS A 73 -18.16 2.39 23.00
C LYS A 73 -19.62 2.82 23.00
N ASN A 74 -20.50 1.87 23.25
CA ASN A 74 -21.79 2.02 23.92
C ASN A 74 -22.23 0.64 24.38
#